data_AF-A0A3Q4G345-F1
#
_entry.id   AF-A0A3Q4G345-F1
#
_cell.length_a   1.000
_cell.length_b   1.000
_cell.length_c   1.000
_cell.angle_alpha   90.00
_cell.angle_beta   90.00
_cell.angle_gamma   90.00
#
_symmetry.space_group_name_H-M   'P 1'
#
loop_
_entity.id
_entity.type
_entity.pdbx_description
1 polymer ?
#
loop_
_entity_poly.entity_id
_entity_poly.type
_entity_poly.pdbx_seq_one_letter_code
_entity_poly.pdbx_strand_id
1 'polypeptide(L)'
;MGAVQYNEEGVLIGERQWTYQTCTEFGFYQTCEDATCPFSGMLTLQDQTKLCTTLFGISQHSLPARIAFTNTYFGGDNPHTHSILYVNGGIDPWKTLSVVQDGTEEGEEAQTIFIKDTAHCADMSSRRVTDRSSLTKARQEIEKHVANWLKTAAQEKLEKGTS
;
A
#
# COMPACT_ATOMS: atom_id res chain seq x y z
N MET A 1 26.02 -32.89 4.65
CA MET A 1 24.61 -32.46 4.81
C MET A 1 24.61 -31.43 5.92
N GLY A 2 24.63 -30.15 5.58
CA GLY A 2 24.60 -29.06 6.56
C GLY A 2 23.17 -28.87 7.04
N ALA A 3 22.96 -28.87 8.35
CA ALA A 3 21.68 -28.50 8.94
C ALA A 3 21.39 -27.04 8.56
N VAL A 4 20.20 -26.79 8.01
CA VAL A 4 19.65 -25.44 7.91
C VAL A 4 19.39 -24.98 9.33
N GLN A 5 20.22 -24.06 9.83
CA GLN A 5 19.87 -23.31 11.04
C GLN A 5 18.65 -22.45 10.69
N TYR A 6 17.51 -22.76 11.30
CA TYR A 6 16.39 -21.84 11.32
C TYR A 6 16.81 -20.61 12.13
N ASN A 7 16.85 -19.46 11.46
CA ASN A 7 17.07 -18.18 12.10
C ASN A 7 15.78 -17.74 12.82
N GLU A 8 15.82 -17.67 14.15
CA GLU A 8 14.69 -17.16 14.96
C GLU A 8 14.37 -15.68 14.67
N GLU A 9 15.30 -14.94 14.05
CA GLU A 9 15.12 -13.51 13.73
C GLU A 9 14.01 -13.24 12.71
N GLY A 10 13.76 -14.14 11.74
CA GLY A 10 12.67 -13.96 10.76
C GLY A 10 11.26 -14.06 11.38
N VAL A 11 11.14 -14.66 12.57
CA VAL A 11 9.89 -14.70 13.35
C VAL A 11 9.66 -13.38 14.09
N LEU A 12 10.72 -12.63 14.42
CA LEU A 12 10.65 -11.43 15.27
C LEU A 12 10.18 -10.17 14.53
N ILE A 13 10.20 -10.15 13.18
CA ILE A 13 9.91 -8.96 12.35
C ILE A 13 8.69 -9.13 11.41
N GLY A 14 7.96 -10.25 11.52
CA GLY A 14 6.74 -10.48 10.74
C GLY A 14 6.96 -10.92 9.29
N GLU A 15 8.20 -11.20 8.87
CA GLU A 15 8.52 -11.51 7.47
C GLU A 15 7.83 -12.79 6.99
N ARG A 16 7.73 -13.81 7.84
CA ARG A 16 7.02 -15.04 7.49
C ARG A 16 5.52 -14.80 7.29
N GLN A 17 4.93 -13.95 8.12
CA GLN A 17 3.51 -13.57 8.03
C GLN A 17 3.26 -12.73 6.77
N TRP A 18 4.12 -11.75 6.49
CA TRP A 18 4.05 -10.96 5.27
C TRP A 18 4.20 -11.82 4.01
N THR A 19 5.14 -12.76 4.01
CA THR A 19 5.33 -13.70 2.89
C THR A 19 4.09 -14.59 2.74
N TYR A 20 3.49 -15.04 3.84
CA TYR A 20 2.25 -15.80 3.79
C TYR A 20 1.12 -14.99 3.14
N GLN A 21 0.88 -13.75 3.59
CA GLN A 21 -0.14 -12.88 2.99
C GLN A 21 0.14 -12.58 1.51
N THR A 22 1.39 -12.37 1.13
CA THR A 22 1.80 -12.22 -0.27
C THR A 22 1.42 -13.46 -1.09
N CYS A 23 1.59 -14.65 -0.50
CA CYS A 23 1.26 -15.94 -1.11
C CYS A 23 -0.24 -16.33 -1.02
N THR A 24 -1.06 -15.59 -0.29
CA THR A 24 -2.49 -15.93 -0.14
C THR A 24 -3.45 -14.84 -0.57
N GLU A 25 -2.99 -13.60 -0.70
CA GLU A 25 -3.85 -12.41 -0.86
C GLU A 25 -3.23 -11.42 -1.86
N PHE A 26 -2.06 -10.84 -1.56
CA PHE A 26 -1.63 -9.60 -2.22
C PHE A 26 -0.79 -9.78 -3.48
N GLY A 27 0.10 -10.78 -3.54
CA GLY A 27 0.96 -10.99 -4.70
C GLY A 27 1.99 -9.88 -4.98
N PHE A 28 2.49 -9.19 -3.95
CA PHE A 28 3.50 -8.12 -4.02
C PHE A 28 4.92 -8.64 -4.34
N TYR A 29 5.08 -9.33 -5.46
CA TYR A 29 6.36 -9.87 -5.91
C TYR A 29 7.19 -8.79 -6.65
N GLN A 30 8.46 -8.67 -6.28
CA GLN A 30 9.40 -7.76 -6.95
C GLN A 30 10.21 -8.55 -7.99
N THR A 31 10.09 -8.14 -9.25
CA THR A 31 10.77 -8.76 -10.38
C THR A 31 11.64 -7.76 -11.12
N CYS A 32 12.62 -8.26 -11.88
CA CYS A 32 13.58 -7.47 -12.63
C CYS A 32 13.88 -8.13 -13.99
N GLU A 33 12.87 -8.71 -14.61
CA GLU A 33 13.00 -9.45 -15.88
C GLU A 33 13.22 -8.51 -17.09
N ASP A 34 12.89 -7.23 -16.94
CA ASP A 34 13.08 -6.20 -17.96
C ASP A 34 14.57 -5.80 -18.10
N ALA A 35 15.05 -5.66 -19.33
CA ALA A 35 16.44 -5.31 -19.64
C ALA A 35 16.85 -3.90 -19.15
N THR A 36 15.89 -3.02 -18.88
CA THR A 36 16.11 -1.68 -18.30
C THR A 36 16.27 -1.70 -16.79
N CYS A 37 15.93 -2.80 -16.14
CA CYS A 37 16.06 -2.94 -14.70
C CYS A 37 17.55 -3.08 -14.31
N PRO A 38 18.07 -2.29 -13.34
CA PRO A 38 19.49 -2.28 -13.01
C PRO A 38 19.95 -3.48 -12.15
N PHE A 39 19.02 -4.37 -11.74
CA PHE A 39 19.32 -5.53 -10.92
C PHE A 39 19.37 -6.83 -11.76
N SER A 40 19.55 -7.96 -11.09
CA SER A 40 19.66 -9.25 -11.77
C SER A 40 18.35 -9.64 -12.45
N GLY A 41 18.43 -9.97 -13.74
CA GLY A 41 17.33 -10.58 -14.51
C GLY A 41 16.90 -11.96 -14.01
N MET A 42 17.61 -12.54 -13.05
CA MET A 42 17.21 -13.76 -12.35
C MET A 42 16.15 -13.51 -11.27
N LEU A 43 15.75 -12.27 -11.01
CA LEU A 43 14.65 -11.97 -10.11
C LEU A 43 13.33 -12.08 -10.89
N THR A 44 12.89 -13.31 -11.13
CA THR A 44 11.68 -13.60 -11.92
C THR A 44 10.45 -13.77 -11.05
N LEU A 45 9.25 -13.61 -11.63
CA LEU A 45 8.00 -13.95 -10.93
C LEU A 45 7.97 -15.42 -10.49
N GLN A 46 8.54 -16.32 -11.31
CA GLN A 46 8.62 -17.74 -10.99
C GLN A 46 9.47 -18.01 -9.74
N ASP A 47 10.62 -17.34 -9.62
CA ASP A 47 11.50 -17.48 -8.45
C ASP A 47 10.83 -16.98 -7.16
N GLN A 48 10.13 -15.85 -7.25
CA GLN A 48 9.38 -15.28 -6.13
C GLN A 48 8.21 -16.18 -5.69
N THR A 49 7.39 -16.64 -6.62
CA THR A 49 6.19 -17.46 -6.32
C THR A 49 6.54 -18.88 -5.86
N LYS A 50 7.72 -19.40 -6.22
CA LYS A 50 8.23 -20.69 -5.72
C LYS A 50 8.37 -20.75 -4.20
N LEU A 51 8.59 -19.61 -3.55
CA LEU A 51 8.62 -19.53 -2.10
C LEU A 51 7.27 -19.94 -1.48
N CYS A 52 6.14 -19.63 -2.13
CA CYS A 52 4.81 -19.97 -1.63
C CYS A 52 4.61 -21.48 -1.48
N THR A 53 5.05 -22.24 -2.48
CA THR A 53 4.99 -23.71 -2.44
C THR A 53 5.99 -24.27 -1.45
N THR A 54 7.22 -23.73 -1.44
CA THR A 54 8.32 -24.23 -0.59
C THR A 54 8.06 -24.01 0.90
N LEU A 55 7.53 -22.84 1.28
CA LEU A 55 7.37 -22.45 2.69
C LEU A 55 6.00 -22.83 3.27
N PHE A 56 4.96 -22.88 2.44
CA PHE A 56 3.57 -23.00 2.89
C PHE A 56 2.76 -24.08 2.17
N GLY A 57 3.33 -24.79 1.19
CA GLY A 57 2.60 -25.77 0.39
C GLY A 57 1.53 -25.13 -0.52
N ILE A 58 1.58 -23.82 -0.75
CA ILE A 58 0.60 -23.11 -1.59
C ILE A 58 1.03 -23.21 -3.05
N SER A 59 0.14 -23.74 -3.88
CA SER A 59 0.38 -23.86 -5.32
C SER A 59 0.42 -22.47 -5.97
N GLN A 60 1.46 -22.22 -6.78
CA GLN A 60 1.59 -20.99 -7.58
C GLN A 60 0.38 -20.78 -8.50
N HIS A 61 -0.21 -21.87 -9.01
CA HIS A 61 -1.41 -21.82 -9.86
C HIS A 61 -2.66 -21.30 -9.13
N SER A 62 -2.67 -21.33 -7.79
CA SER A 62 -3.78 -20.77 -7.00
C SER A 62 -3.67 -19.26 -6.76
N LEU A 63 -2.48 -18.67 -6.97
CA LEU A 63 -2.23 -17.27 -6.66
C LEU A 63 -3.12 -16.30 -7.45
N PRO A 64 -3.30 -16.44 -8.78
CA PRO A 64 -4.11 -15.48 -9.54
C PRO A 64 -5.55 -15.38 -9.03
N ALA A 65 -6.18 -16.51 -8.70
CA ALA A 65 -7.55 -16.54 -8.18
C ALA A 65 -7.67 -15.87 -6.80
N ARG A 66 -6.64 -16.05 -5.95
CA ARG A 66 -6.58 -15.44 -4.62
C ARG A 66 -6.38 -13.93 -4.67
N ILE A 67 -5.50 -13.46 -5.57
CA ILE A 67 -5.29 -12.04 -5.82
C ILE A 67 -6.55 -11.41 -6.42
N ALA A 68 -7.18 -12.08 -7.39
CA ALA A 68 -8.44 -11.61 -7.97
C ALA A 68 -9.56 -11.50 -6.92
N PHE A 69 -9.65 -12.46 -6.00
CA PHE A 69 -10.57 -12.39 -4.87
C PHE A 69 -10.31 -11.16 -4.00
N THR A 70 -9.05 -10.93 -3.62
CA THR A 70 -8.64 -9.79 -2.78
C THR A 70 -8.98 -8.46 -3.45
N ASN A 71 -8.62 -8.30 -4.72
CA ASN A 71 -8.94 -7.10 -5.50
C ASN A 71 -10.45 -6.89 -5.63
N THR A 72 -11.22 -7.96 -5.87
CA THR A 72 -12.68 -7.87 -5.97
C THR A 72 -13.30 -7.49 -4.62
N TYR A 73 -12.79 -8.04 -3.53
CA TYR A 73 -13.30 -7.79 -2.18
C TYR A 73 -13.06 -6.34 -1.73
N PHE A 74 -11.87 -5.79 -2.00
CA PHE A 74 -11.49 -4.43 -1.58
C PHE A 74 -11.72 -3.34 -2.64
N GLY A 75 -12.05 -3.71 -3.88
CA GLY A 75 -12.29 -2.77 -4.99
C GLY A 75 -11.05 -2.38 -5.82
N GLY A 76 -9.91 -3.02 -5.59
CA GLY A 76 -8.70 -2.84 -6.39
C GLY A 76 -8.21 -1.38 -6.41
N ASP A 77 -8.00 -0.84 -7.60
CA ASP A 77 -7.59 0.54 -7.85
C ASP A 77 -8.77 1.54 -7.86
N ASN A 78 -10.01 1.06 -7.77
CA ASN A 78 -11.22 1.88 -7.66
C ASN A 78 -12.11 1.47 -6.46
N PRO A 79 -11.61 1.63 -5.22
CA PRO A 79 -12.32 1.19 -4.03
C PRO A 79 -13.46 2.15 -3.65
N HIS A 80 -14.62 1.59 -3.33
CA HIS A 80 -15.78 2.35 -2.84
C HIS A 80 -15.60 2.73 -1.36
N THR A 81 -14.85 3.80 -1.12
CA THR A 81 -14.43 4.22 0.22
C THR A 81 -14.95 5.60 0.60
N HIS A 82 -15.12 5.83 1.90
CA HIS A 82 -15.61 7.09 2.47
C HIS A 82 -14.67 7.53 3.58
N SER A 83 -14.36 8.82 3.63
CA SER A 83 -13.41 9.39 4.59
C SER A 83 -12.04 8.71 4.60
N ILE A 84 -11.50 8.47 3.40
CA ILE A 84 -10.15 7.92 3.18
C ILE A 84 -9.33 8.88 2.31
N LEU A 85 -8.04 9.03 2.65
CA LEU A 85 -7.05 9.69 1.80
C LEU A 85 -5.97 8.68 1.37
N TYR A 86 -5.78 8.54 0.07
CA TYR A 86 -4.70 7.81 -0.57
C TYR A 86 -3.53 8.75 -0.85
N VAL A 87 -2.56 8.79 0.07
CA VAL A 87 -1.41 9.68 0.00
C VAL A 87 -0.24 8.96 -0.69
N ASN A 88 0.28 9.55 -1.77
CA ASN A 88 1.30 8.92 -2.60
C ASN A 88 2.54 9.81 -2.78
N GLY A 89 3.72 9.25 -2.52
CA GLY A 89 5.00 9.88 -2.82
C GLY A 89 5.39 9.69 -4.29
N GLY A 90 5.87 10.74 -4.95
CA GLY A 90 6.16 10.67 -6.39
C GLY A 90 7.35 9.79 -6.77
N ILE A 91 8.28 9.54 -5.84
CA ILE A 91 9.46 8.68 -6.04
C ILE A 91 9.23 7.28 -5.41
N ASP A 92 8.13 7.09 -4.69
CA ASP A 92 7.80 5.81 -4.07
C ASP A 92 7.39 4.77 -5.13
N PRO A 93 8.12 3.64 -5.28
CA PRO A 93 7.73 2.59 -6.22
C PRO A 93 6.38 1.95 -5.83
N TRP A 94 5.98 1.97 -4.56
CA TRP A 94 4.72 1.39 -4.11
C TRP A 94 3.49 2.17 -4.58
N LYS A 95 3.64 3.42 -5.04
CA LYS A 95 2.51 4.23 -5.53
C LYS A 95 1.75 3.56 -6.68
N THR A 96 2.42 2.70 -7.45
CA THR A 96 1.80 1.97 -8.56
C THR A 96 0.78 0.94 -8.11
N LEU A 97 0.77 0.58 -6.81
CA LEU A 97 -0.19 -0.31 -6.19
C LEU A 97 -1.26 0.44 -5.36
N SER A 98 -1.30 1.77 -5.45
CA SER A 98 -2.27 2.62 -4.77
C SER A 98 -3.35 3.11 -5.74
N VAL A 99 -4.45 3.64 -5.19
CA VAL A 99 -5.35 4.55 -5.91
C VAL A 99 -4.58 5.83 -6.25
N VAL A 100 -4.55 6.15 -7.54
CA VAL A 100 -3.94 7.38 -8.09
C VAL A 100 -4.99 8.06 -8.97
N GLN A 101 -5.14 9.38 -8.88
CA GLN A 101 -5.99 10.10 -9.82
C GLN A 101 -5.25 10.28 -11.15
N ASP A 102 -5.79 9.70 -12.22
CA ASP A 102 -5.64 10.29 -13.54
C ASP A 102 -6.44 11.59 -13.53
N GLY A 103 -5.78 12.72 -13.78
CA GLY A 103 -6.28 14.07 -13.45
C GLY A 103 -7.49 14.57 -14.23
N THR A 104 -8.60 13.81 -14.30
CA THR A 104 -9.77 14.14 -15.12
C THR A 104 -11.14 13.98 -14.46
N GLU A 105 -11.27 13.55 -13.21
CA GLU A 105 -12.61 13.50 -12.59
C GLU A 105 -12.67 14.29 -11.28
N GLU A 106 -13.20 15.50 -11.40
CA GLU A 106 -13.78 16.29 -10.31
C GLU A 106 -15.04 15.56 -9.79
N GLY A 107 -14.83 14.42 -9.13
CA GLY A 107 -15.81 13.71 -8.33
C GLY A 107 -15.58 13.99 -6.84
N GLU A 108 -16.66 14.08 -6.07
CA GLU A 108 -16.73 14.60 -4.70
C GLU A 108 -15.61 14.11 -3.75
N GLU A 109 -14.87 15.07 -3.20
CA GLU A 109 -13.67 14.95 -2.36
C GLU A 109 -12.47 14.26 -3.05
N ALA A 110 -11.39 15.02 -3.28
CA ALA A 110 -10.12 14.46 -3.72
C ALA A 110 -9.64 13.39 -2.70
N GLN A 111 -9.89 12.12 -3.00
CA GLN A 111 -9.48 11.00 -2.16
C GLN A 111 -7.99 10.70 -2.29
N THR A 112 -7.25 11.42 -3.15
CA THR A 112 -5.83 11.19 -3.37
C THR A 112 -5.02 12.46 -3.12
N ILE A 113 -3.88 12.33 -2.45
CA ILE A 113 -2.92 13.42 -2.27
C ILE A 113 -1.58 12.97 -2.85
N PHE A 114 -1.08 13.68 -3.86
CA PHE A 114 0.17 13.34 -4.53
C PHE A 114 1.31 14.29 -4.14
N ILE A 115 2.37 13.74 -3.56
CA ILE A 115 3.53 14.49 -3.08
C ILE A 115 4.74 14.19 -3.96
N LYS A 116 4.87 14.96 -5.06
CA LYS A 116 5.80 14.74 -6.18
C LYS A 116 7.22 14.29 -5.82
N ASP A 117 7.77 14.81 -4.74
CA ASP A 117 9.20 14.75 -4.47
C ASP A 117 9.54 14.10 -3.11
N THR A 118 8.67 13.20 -2.69
CA THR A 118 8.84 12.37 -1.51
C THR A 118 8.81 10.88 -1.84
N ALA A 119 9.36 10.09 -0.93
CA ALA A 119 9.38 8.64 -0.98
C ALA A 119 8.30 8.06 -0.04
N HIS A 120 8.42 6.77 0.25
CA HIS A 120 7.45 5.98 1.00
C HIS A 120 7.02 6.63 2.33
N CYS A 121 5.72 6.90 2.46
CA CYS A 121 5.05 7.42 3.65
C CYS A 121 5.74 8.61 4.34
N ALA A 122 6.32 9.53 3.56
CA ALA A 122 7.04 10.68 4.10
C ALA A 122 6.14 11.61 4.94
N ASP A 123 4.86 11.68 4.60
CA ASP A 123 3.80 12.41 5.31
C ASP A 123 3.67 11.96 6.77
N MET A 124 3.81 10.65 7.04
CA MET A 124 3.71 10.05 8.37
C MET A 124 4.94 10.25 9.25
N SER A 125 6.07 10.67 8.67
CA SER A 125 7.29 10.97 9.43
C SER A 125 7.13 12.23 10.28
N SER A 126 7.91 12.33 11.36
CA SER A 126 7.95 13.55 12.18
C SER A 126 8.37 14.77 11.36
N ARG A 127 7.73 15.92 11.63
CA ARG A 127 8.04 17.19 10.96
C ARG A 127 9.49 17.63 11.22
N ARG A 128 10.15 18.15 10.19
CA ARG A 128 11.50 18.72 10.26
C ARG A 128 11.52 20.12 9.64
N VAL A 129 12.42 20.96 10.13
CA VAL A 129 12.63 22.30 9.55
C VAL A 129 13.14 22.26 8.11
N THR A 130 13.71 21.13 7.70
CA THR A 130 14.22 20.88 6.34
C THR A 130 13.17 20.22 5.43
N ASP A 131 11.93 20.05 5.89
CA ASP A 131 10.89 19.44 5.07
C ASP A 131 10.59 20.31 3.85
N ARG A 132 10.42 19.64 2.71
CA ARG A 132 10.11 20.32 1.46
C ARG A 132 8.72 20.94 1.53
N SER A 133 8.53 22.03 0.80
CA SER A 133 7.27 22.77 0.82
C SER A 133 6.08 21.94 0.34
N SER A 134 6.30 21.02 -0.60
CA SER A 134 5.33 20.01 -1.07
C SER A 134 4.81 19.13 0.07
N LEU A 135 5.72 18.57 0.88
CA LEU A 135 5.39 17.73 2.04
C LEU A 135 4.63 18.52 3.11
N THR A 136 5.06 19.75 3.38
CA THR A 136 4.37 20.64 4.34
C THR A 136 2.94 20.96 3.88
N LYS A 137 2.75 21.28 2.60
CA LYS A 137 1.41 21.52 2.02
C LYS A 137 0.52 20.29 2.09
N ALA A 138 1.05 19.12 1.74
CA ALA A 138 0.30 17.87 1.81
C ALA A 138 -0.17 17.55 3.24
N ARG A 139 0.68 17.76 4.26
CA ARG A 139 0.27 17.58 5.66
C ARG A 139 -0.83 18.54 6.08
N GLN A 140 -0.77 19.81 5.64
CA GLN A 140 -1.84 20.79 5.90
C GLN A 140 -3.16 20.38 5.24
N GLU A 141 -3.10 19.82 4.04
CA GLU A 141 -4.26 19.29 3.33
C GLU A 141 -4.86 18.07 4.06
N ILE A 142 -4.03 17.10 4.46
CA ILE A 142 -4.43 15.94 5.27
C ILE A 142 -5.12 16.42 6.56
N GLU A 143 -4.51 17.34 7.30
CA GLU A 143 -5.08 17.90 8.54
C GLU A 143 -6.45 18.53 8.32
N LYS A 144 -6.62 19.26 7.20
CA LYS A 144 -7.90 19.88 6.84
C LYS A 144 -8.99 18.85 6.59
N HIS A 145 -8.70 17.79 5.83
CA HIS A 145 -9.65 16.70 5.57
C HIS A 145 -10.06 15.99 6.87
N VAL A 146 -9.08 15.63 7.71
CA VAL A 146 -9.35 14.98 9.00
C VAL A 146 -10.19 15.88 9.90
N ALA A 147 -9.86 17.17 10.00
CA ALA A 147 -10.63 18.12 10.79
C ALA A 147 -12.08 18.26 10.30
N ASN A 148 -12.30 18.27 8.98
CA ASN A 148 -13.63 18.30 8.38
C ASN A 148 -14.43 17.05 8.73
N TRP A 149 -13.85 15.86 8.59
CA TRP A 149 -14.54 14.61 8.95
C TRP A 149 -14.91 14.55 10.44
N LEU A 150 -14.01 15.00 11.32
CA LEU A 150 -14.30 15.10 12.75
C LEU A 150 -15.46 16.05 13.04
N LYS A 151 -15.54 17.17 12.33
CA LYS A 151 -16.64 18.13 12.46
C LYS A 151 -17.96 17.52 11.98
N THR A 152 -17.99 16.90 10.80
CA THR A 152 -19.18 16.23 10.26
C THR A 152 -19.67 15.14 11.22
N ALA A 153 -18.77 14.28 11.71
CA ALA A 153 -19.12 13.24 12.68
C ALA A 153 -19.69 13.81 14.00
N ALA A 154 -19.17 14.94 14.48
CA ALA A 154 -19.70 15.60 15.67
C ALA A 154 -21.12 16.16 15.45
N GLN A 155 -21.40 16.71 14.26
CA GLN A 155 -22.73 17.21 13.89
C GLN A 155 -23.76 16.08 13.81
N GLU A 156 -23.43 14.99 13.11
CA GLU A 156 -24.32 13.82 13.01
C GLU A 156 -24.67 13.23 14.38
N LYS A 157 -23.71 13.23 15.32
CA LYS A 157 -23.95 12.74 16.68
C LYS A 157 -24.94 13.61 17.45
N LEU A 158 -24.87 14.93 17.27
CA LEU A 158 -25.81 15.86 17.90
C LEU A 158 -27.22 15.66 17.34
N GLU A 159 -27.35 15.53 16.01
CA GLU A 159 -28.64 15.33 15.34
C GLU A 159 -29.30 14.01 15.78
N LYS A 160 -28.54 12.91 15.84
CA LYS A 160 -29.03 11.59 16.28
C LYS A 160 -29.35 11.54 17.78
N GLY A 161 -28.72 12.36 18.61
CA GLY A 161 -28.98 12.43 20.06
C GLY A 161 -30.17 13.30 20.46
N THR A 162 -30.76 14.03 19.50
CA THR A 162 -31.92 14.92 19.72
C THR A 162 -33.22 14.31 19.17
N SER A 163 -33.16 13.12 18.57
CA SER A 163 -34.29 12.33 18.08
C SER A 163 -34.56 11.12 18.97
#